data_AF-A0AAV1YR65-F1
#
_entry.id   AF-A0AAV1YR65-F1
#
_cell.length_a   1.000
_cell.length_b   1.000
_cell.length_c   1.000
_cell.angle_alpha   90.00
_cell.angle_beta   90.00
_cell.angle_gamma   90.00
#
_symmetry.space_group_name_H-M   'P 1'
#
loop_
_entity.id
_entity.type
_entity.pdbx_description
1 polymer ?
#
loop_
_entity_poly.entity_id
_entity_poly.type
_entity_poly.pdbx_seq_one_letter_code
_entity_poly.pdbx_strand_id
1 'polypeptide(L)'
;MGCGGTKPAPSHQNAPQDRGRMVEGGSVDVGMVIPEKGAAQIKPVEITVETLQKYLDLEKEIQLFEKRHVLDNYQLKSDQLEQLEKNLQALQDSRNLQAQNLHQLQAAIDRTNGTQSLKQFLFEKSQKGEPLNEDEEEYVDLLNRQEVIERQLKSTIKQRDLLKEEIQALTIDGELLQKLYAQRDELLDSIFGGQYGSERENRLEKEYDFLQERKNHIDQAHFKWKQAQIMVKQACAQLGLAVQKWKELLEISENDMEQRYYLAAETRNNLVAASQNLQGAHGFLPNITFPYCAEDEVDTLNKAVTFIFTDMQTPERYEHALNCYHTTYRRSGALRQWFEQVLNTTISKDLAEITEESKAKAQELRQERIHLIKQKVKKITGKDVDFDARSLDTEAEDLAADEQVAKLFEAERLEGKSQNFLTANSTLPPAPTPVPVSDLAPMPTNEEIFGKIDELRKKHAVEMADFEKAQTMNKARTTQGLQEKLQARRSRRSRMQNHEREIEALQSA
;
A
#
# COMPACT_ATOMS: atom_id res chain seq x y z
N MET A 1 36.50 -58.00 -39.85
CA MET A 1 35.82 -58.43 -41.09
C MET A 1 34.42 -57.83 -41.09
N GLY A 2 34.03 -57.16 -42.20
CA GLY A 2 32.69 -56.60 -42.50
C GLY A 2 32.39 -55.25 -41.80
N CYS A 3 32.54 -54.06 -42.38
CA CYS A 3 32.06 -53.41 -43.63
C CYS A 3 30.58 -52.98 -43.65
N GLY A 4 30.37 -51.66 -43.75
CA GLY A 4 29.23 -50.99 -44.39
C GLY A 4 28.08 -50.61 -43.45
N GLY A 5 27.46 -49.43 -43.50
CA GLY A 5 27.57 -48.31 -44.42
C GLY A 5 26.60 -47.20 -43.97
N THR A 6 27.02 -45.96 -44.16
CA THR A 6 26.29 -44.71 -43.95
C THR A 6 25.10 -44.53 -44.90
N LYS A 7 23.98 -43.93 -44.44
CA LYS A 7 23.39 -42.65 -44.96
C LYS A 7 21.96 -42.36 -44.41
N PRO A 8 21.46 -41.11 -44.56
CA PRO A 8 20.67 -40.40 -43.56
C PRO A 8 19.16 -40.40 -43.81
N ALA A 9 18.39 -40.00 -42.80
CA ALA A 9 16.96 -39.75 -42.89
C ALA A 9 16.64 -38.31 -43.36
N PRO A 10 15.47 -38.07 -43.99
CA PRO A 10 15.27 -37.00 -44.95
C PRO A 10 14.60 -35.74 -44.38
N SER A 11 14.84 -34.64 -45.07
CA SER A 11 14.15 -33.35 -44.97
C SER A 11 12.98 -33.27 -45.97
N HIS A 12 11.76 -32.96 -45.51
CA HIS A 12 10.66 -32.34 -46.26
C HIS A 12 9.78 -31.58 -45.24
N GLN A 13 9.77 -30.24 -45.28
CA GLN A 13 8.79 -29.35 -45.94
C GLN A 13 7.51 -29.06 -45.13
N ASN A 14 7.50 -27.85 -44.56
CA ASN A 14 6.44 -26.84 -44.41
C ASN A 14 4.94 -27.19 -44.28
N ALA A 15 4.42 -26.77 -43.11
CA ALA A 15 3.16 -26.04 -42.83
C ALA A 15 1.80 -26.80 -42.81
N PRO A 16 0.76 -26.25 -42.13
CA PRO A 16 0.74 -25.62 -40.80
C PRO A 16 -0.43 -26.14 -39.94
N GLN A 17 -0.23 -26.52 -38.67
CA GLN A 17 -1.35 -26.77 -37.74
C GLN A 17 -1.03 -26.28 -36.32
N ASP A 18 -1.67 -25.16 -36.00
CA ASP A 18 -2.42 -24.88 -34.77
C ASP A 18 -1.77 -25.30 -33.44
N ARG A 19 -0.91 -24.41 -32.90
CA ARG A 19 -0.54 -24.44 -31.49
C ARG A 19 -1.41 -23.45 -30.74
N GLY A 20 -2.35 -23.99 -29.95
CA GLY A 20 -3.03 -23.29 -28.88
C GLY A 20 -2.00 -22.63 -27.95
N ARG A 21 -2.01 -21.30 -27.97
CA ARG A 21 -1.18 -20.44 -27.14
C ARG A 21 -1.65 -20.57 -25.68
N MET A 22 -0.79 -21.12 -24.82
CA MET A 22 -0.93 -20.96 -23.38
C MET A 22 -0.90 -19.46 -23.07
N VAL A 23 -1.95 -18.99 -22.39
CA VAL A 23 -2.10 -17.61 -21.93
C VAL A 23 -1.23 -17.48 -20.68
N GLU A 24 -0.07 -16.83 -20.83
CA GLU A 24 0.72 -16.33 -19.70
C GLU A 24 -0.10 -15.25 -18.99
N GLY A 25 -0.11 -15.33 -17.65
CA GLY A 25 -0.85 -14.44 -16.76
C GLY A 25 -0.48 -12.98 -16.98
N GLY A 26 -1.49 -12.18 -17.33
CA GLY A 26 -1.35 -10.74 -17.47
C GLY A 26 -1.09 -10.11 -16.11
N SER A 27 0.11 -9.55 -15.96
CA SER A 27 0.27 -8.32 -15.19
C SER A 27 -0.69 -7.30 -15.82
N VAL A 28 -1.69 -6.87 -15.05
CA VAL A 28 -2.51 -5.72 -15.45
C VAL A 28 -1.65 -4.49 -15.22
N ASP A 29 -0.76 -4.25 -16.17
CA ASP A 29 -0.17 -2.94 -16.38
C ASP A 29 -1.34 -2.02 -16.70
N VAL A 30 -1.78 -1.24 -15.72
CA VAL A 30 -2.64 -0.07 -15.98
C VAL A 30 -1.73 0.96 -16.63
N GLY A 31 -1.33 0.65 -17.87
CA GLY A 31 -0.78 1.60 -18.80
C GLY A 31 -1.85 2.67 -18.97
N MET A 32 -1.64 3.80 -18.29
CA MET A 32 -2.37 5.03 -18.53
C MET A 32 -2.34 5.31 -20.02
N VAL A 33 -3.45 5.04 -20.69
CA VAL A 33 -3.66 5.50 -22.05
C VAL A 33 -3.87 7.00 -21.94
N ILE A 34 -2.81 7.76 -22.18
CA ILE A 34 -2.90 9.18 -22.49
C ILE A 34 -3.74 9.26 -23.77
N PRO A 35 -4.93 9.87 -23.75
CA PRO A 35 -5.67 10.08 -24.98
C PRO A 35 -4.86 11.04 -25.86
N GLU A 36 -4.44 10.59 -27.04
CA GLU A 36 -3.90 11.50 -28.05
C GLU A 36 -4.93 12.59 -28.33
N LYS A 37 -4.53 13.84 -28.08
CA LYS A 37 -5.36 15.04 -28.28
C LYS A 37 -5.75 15.17 -29.75
N GLY A 38 -6.97 14.75 -30.07
CA GLY A 38 -7.71 15.33 -31.18
C GLY A 38 -8.09 16.77 -30.81
N ALA A 39 -7.74 17.74 -31.65
CA ALA A 39 -8.05 19.16 -31.45
C ALA A 39 -9.58 19.39 -31.50
N ALA A 40 -10.27 19.19 -30.38
CA ALA A 40 -11.66 19.56 -30.22
C ALA A 40 -11.76 21.09 -30.05
N GLN A 41 -12.60 21.72 -30.87
CA GLN A 41 -12.88 23.16 -30.79
C GLN A 41 -13.54 23.48 -29.45
N ILE A 42 -12.78 24.12 -28.55
CA ILE A 42 -13.25 24.59 -27.25
C ILE A 42 -14.29 25.70 -27.48
N LYS A 43 -15.53 25.48 -27.04
CA LYS A 43 -16.56 26.54 -27.01
C LYS A 43 -16.17 27.55 -25.93
N PRO A 44 -16.07 28.85 -26.23
CA PRO A 44 -15.75 29.86 -25.23
C PRO A 44 -16.89 29.93 -24.21
N VAL A 45 -16.61 29.59 -22.95
CA VAL A 45 -17.52 29.79 -21.82
C VAL A 45 -17.59 31.29 -21.54
N GLU A 46 -18.80 31.85 -21.35
CA GLU A 46 -18.95 33.21 -20.86
C GLU A 46 -18.36 33.29 -19.44
N ILE A 47 -17.28 34.08 -19.27
CA ILE A 47 -16.64 34.30 -17.98
C ILE A 47 -17.54 35.21 -17.15
N THR A 48 -18.23 34.65 -16.16
CA THR A 48 -19.19 35.34 -15.28
C THR A 48 -18.80 35.18 -13.81
N VAL A 49 -19.55 35.82 -12.90
CA VAL A 49 -19.40 35.62 -11.44
C VAL A 49 -19.62 34.15 -11.05
N GLU A 50 -20.46 33.43 -11.79
CA GLU A 50 -20.74 32.01 -11.59
C GLU A 50 -19.53 31.12 -11.91
N THR A 51 -18.59 31.58 -12.74
CA THR A 51 -17.36 30.86 -13.07
C THR A 51 -16.48 30.66 -11.82
N LEU A 52 -16.36 31.70 -10.98
CA LEU A 52 -15.62 31.60 -9.72
C LEU A 52 -16.35 30.69 -8.73
N GLN A 53 -17.68 30.78 -8.64
CA GLN A 53 -18.47 29.89 -7.78
C GLN A 53 -18.31 28.42 -8.17
N LYS A 54 -18.40 28.10 -9.47
CA LYS A 54 -18.18 26.75 -9.99
C LYS A 54 -16.79 26.22 -9.65
N TYR A 55 -15.75 27.05 -9.76
CA TYR A 55 -14.40 26.66 -9.35
C TYR A 55 -14.33 26.32 -7.86
N LEU A 56 -14.93 27.15 -6.99
CA LEU A 56 -14.95 26.90 -5.55
C LEU A 56 -15.75 25.65 -5.16
N ASP A 57 -16.87 25.39 -5.84
CA ASP A 57 -17.68 24.19 -5.59
C ASP A 57 -16.93 22.92 -5.98
N LEU A 58 -16.24 22.93 -7.15
CA LEU A 58 -15.35 21.83 -7.55
C LEU A 58 -14.22 21.60 -6.55
N GLU A 59 -13.56 22.65 -6.07
CA GLU A 59 -12.49 22.54 -5.07
C GLU A 59 -13.01 21.95 -3.74
N LYS A 60 -14.22 22.30 -3.30
CA LYS A 60 -14.84 21.71 -2.10
C LYS A 60 -15.13 20.22 -2.28
N GLU A 61 -15.71 19.83 -3.41
CA GLU A 61 -16.03 18.43 -3.69
C GLU A 61 -14.76 17.59 -3.83
N ILE A 62 -13.74 18.08 -4.56
CA ILE A 62 -12.43 17.42 -4.67
C ILE A 62 -11.81 17.21 -3.29
N GLN A 63 -11.78 18.24 -2.45
CA GLN A 63 -11.25 18.14 -1.09
C GLN A 63 -11.98 17.10 -0.25
N LEU A 64 -13.29 16.93 -0.41
CA LEU A 64 -14.05 15.92 0.33
C LEU A 64 -13.59 14.49 -0.02
N PHE A 65 -13.32 14.22 -1.30
CA PHE A 65 -12.80 12.93 -1.76
C PHE A 65 -11.32 12.73 -1.41
N GLU A 66 -10.49 13.77 -1.55
CA GLU A 66 -9.07 13.76 -1.16
C GLU A 66 -8.90 13.48 0.34
N LYS A 67 -9.71 14.15 1.19
CA LYS A 67 -9.74 13.90 2.65
C LYS A 67 -10.16 12.49 3.02
N ARG A 68 -10.89 11.80 2.16
CA ARG A 68 -11.26 10.38 2.33
C ARG A 68 -10.18 9.42 1.79
N HIS A 69 -9.11 9.94 1.19
CA HIS A 69 -7.98 9.17 0.66
C HIS A 69 -8.42 8.03 -0.27
N VAL A 70 -9.38 8.32 -1.15
CA VAL A 70 -10.05 7.29 -1.95
C VAL A 70 -9.07 6.53 -2.85
N LEU A 71 -8.16 7.23 -3.52
CA LEU A 71 -7.18 6.60 -4.42
C LEU A 71 -6.13 5.80 -3.66
N ASP A 72 -5.63 6.31 -2.53
CA ASP A 72 -4.67 5.61 -1.69
C ASP A 72 -5.28 4.32 -1.11
N ASN A 73 -6.53 4.40 -0.62
CA ASN A 73 -7.29 3.26 -0.12
C ASN A 73 -7.56 2.22 -1.22
N TYR A 74 -7.85 2.67 -2.43
CA TYR A 74 -8.07 1.77 -3.58
C TYR A 74 -6.80 0.98 -3.92
N GLN A 75 -5.67 1.68 -4.10
CA GLN A 75 -4.41 1.04 -4.45
C GLN A 75 -4.01 0.04 -3.37
N LEU A 76 -4.11 0.46 -2.11
CA LEU A 76 -3.82 -0.38 -0.98
C LEU A 76 -4.61 -1.69 -0.98
N LYS A 77 -5.94 -1.58 -1.02
CA LYS A 77 -6.79 -2.76 -0.90
C LYS A 77 -6.59 -3.68 -2.11
N SER A 78 -6.28 -3.11 -3.27
CA SER A 78 -5.90 -3.87 -4.47
C SER A 78 -4.61 -4.67 -4.25
N ASP A 79 -3.56 -4.06 -3.70
CA ASP A 79 -2.30 -4.76 -3.38
C ASP A 79 -2.53 -5.86 -2.32
N GLN A 80 -3.32 -5.57 -1.28
CA GLN A 80 -3.71 -6.55 -0.26
C GLN A 80 -4.48 -7.73 -0.88
N LEU A 81 -5.40 -7.45 -1.82
CA LEU A 81 -6.17 -8.48 -2.51
C LEU A 81 -5.26 -9.38 -3.35
N GLU A 82 -4.32 -8.82 -4.09
CA GLU A 82 -3.36 -9.58 -4.89
C GLU A 82 -2.55 -10.53 -4.02
N GLN A 83 -2.00 -10.03 -2.90
CA GLN A 83 -1.24 -10.86 -1.97
C GLN A 83 -2.11 -11.95 -1.34
N LEU A 84 -3.35 -11.63 -1.02
CA LEU A 84 -4.28 -12.56 -0.42
C LEU A 84 -4.72 -13.66 -1.39
N GLU A 85 -4.87 -13.34 -2.68
CA GLU A 85 -5.14 -14.31 -3.74
C GLU A 85 -3.94 -15.26 -3.98
N LYS A 86 -2.71 -14.73 -3.96
CA LYS A 86 -1.48 -15.56 -3.99
C LYS A 86 -1.42 -16.53 -2.81
N ASN A 87 -1.70 -16.05 -1.61
CA ASN A 87 -1.74 -16.87 -0.40
C ASN A 87 -2.83 -17.96 -0.48
N LEU A 88 -4.00 -17.63 -1.04
CA LEU A 88 -5.10 -18.57 -1.22
C LEU A 88 -4.69 -19.72 -2.17
N GLN A 89 -4.01 -19.40 -3.27
CA GLN A 89 -3.46 -20.41 -4.18
C GLN A 89 -2.44 -21.32 -3.48
N ALA A 90 -1.48 -20.73 -2.76
CA ALA A 90 -0.48 -21.50 -2.02
C ALA A 90 -1.11 -22.43 -0.96
N LEU A 91 -2.15 -21.96 -0.26
CA LEU A 91 -2.90 -22.78 0.71
C LEU A 91 -3.68 -23.91 0.03
N GLN A 92 -4.25 -23.69 -1.16
CA GLN A 92 -4.92 -24.74 -1.93
C GLN A 92 -3.93 -25.82 -2.39
N ASP A 93 -2.76 -25.41 -2.87
CA ASP A 93 -1.70 -26.34 -3.29
C ASP A 93 -1.18 -27.15 -2.10
N SER A 94 -0.95 -26.49 -0.97
CA SER A 94 -0.57 -27.15 0.29
C SER A 94 -1.64 -28.13 0.77
N ARG A 95 -2.93 -27.77 0.70
CA ARG A 95 -4.04 -28.67 1.04
C ARG A 95 -4.02 -29.94 0.20
N ASN A 96 -3.83 -29.80 -1.11
CA ASN A 96 -3.80 -30.93 -2.04
C ASN A 96 -2.61 -31.85 -1.76
N LEU A 97 -1.43 -31.28 -1.49
CA LEU A 97 -0.24 -32.04 -1.11
C LEU A 97 -0.45 -32.80 0.21
N GLN A 98 -0.99 -32.13 1.24
CA GLN A 98 -1.25 -32.79 2.53
C GLN A 98 -2.30 -33.91 2.40
N ALA A 99 -3.35 -33.72 1.61
CA ALA A 99 -4.33 -34.76 1.36
C ALA A 99 -3.71 -36.01 0.69
N GLN A 100 -2.75 -35.83 -0.22
CA GLN A 100 -2.00 -36.93 -0.83
C GLN A 100 -1.13 -37.65 0.19
N ASN A 101 -0.37 -36.92 1.00
CA ASN A 101 0.49 -37.51 2.04
C ASN A 101 -0.34 -38.30 3.06
N LEU A 102 -1.47 -37.74 3.49
CA LEU A 102 -2.37 -38.40 4.44
C LEU A 102 -2.95 -39.70 3.87
N HIS A 103 -3.34 -39.71 2.59
CA HIS A 103 -3.81 -40.91 1.91
C HIS A 103 -2.71 -42.00 1.82
N GLN A 104 -1.46 -41.61 1.55
CA GLN A 104 -0.33 -42.55 1.49
C GLN A 104 -0.05 -43.17 2.87
N LEU A 105 -0.01 -42.35 3.92
CA LEU A 105 0.26 -42.83 5.28
C LEU A 105 -0.91 -43.66 5.85
N GLN A 106 -2.16 -43.32 5.55
CA GLN A 106 -3.32 -44.13 5.91
C GLN A 106 -3.28 -45.54 5.30
N ALA A 107 -2.83 -45.64 4.04
CA ALA A 107 -2.63 -46.92 3.38
C ALA A 107 -1.49 -47.74 4.01
N ALA A 108 -0.47 -47.09 4.57
CA ALA A 108 0.65 -47.75 5.26
C ALA A 108 0.28 -48.27 6.66
N ILE A 109 -0.59 -47.56 7.39
CA ILE A 109 -1.00 -47.93 8.76
C ILE A 109 -2.22 -48.90 8.76
N ASP A 110 -2.60 -49.46 7.60
CA ASP A 110 -3.76 -50.36 7.43
C ASP A 110 -5.09 -49.78 7.97
N ARG A 111 -5.20 -48.45 8.04
CA ARG A 111 -6.40 -47.75 8.49
C ARG A 111 -7.34 -47.53 7.31
N THR A 112 -8.16 -48.54 7.03
CA THR A 112 -9.12 -48.55 5.92
C THR A 112 -10.47 -47.91 6.26
N ASN A 113 -10.72 -47.51 7.51
CA ASN A 113 -12.03 -47.02 7.96
C ASN A 113 -12.03 -45.53 8.35
N GLY A 114 -12.34 -44.68 7.38
CA GLY A 114 -12.96 -43.36 7.61
C GLY A 114 -12.02 -42.21 7.96
N THR A 115 -12.38 -41.00 7.50
CA THR A 115 -11.76 -39.72 7.87
C THR A 115 -11.99 -39.42 9.35
N GLN A 116 -11.22 -40.07 10.22
CA GLN A 116 -11.23 -39.82 11.65
C GLN A 116 -10.63 -38.45 11.96
N SER A 117 -11.30 -37.65 12.78
CA SER A 117 -10.77 -36.35 13.22
C SER A 117 -9.58 -36.53 14.17
N LEU A 118 -8.66 -35.55 14.20
CA LEU A 118 -7.49 -35.53 15.09
C LEU A 118 -7.88 -35.78 16.56
N LYS A 119 -8.92 -35.09 17.03
CA LYS A 119 -9.48 -35.27 18.38
C LYS A 119 -9.86 -36.72 18.65
N GLN A 120 -10.63 -37.31 17.73
CA GLN A 120 -11.15 -38.67 17.89
C GLN A 120 -10.00 -39.69 17.91
N PHE A 121 -8.97 -39.49 17.08
CA PHE A 121 -7.81 -40.37 17.05
C PHE A 121 -7.05 -40.38 18.38
N LEU A 122 -6.72 -39.20 18.91
CA LEU A 122 -5.99 -39.07 20.18
C LEU A 122 -6.78 -39.65 21.37
N PHE A 123 -8.11 -39.50 21.37
CA PHE A 123 -8.96 -40.08 22.41
C PHE A 123 -9.00 -41.59 22.39
N GLU A 124 -9.12 -42.21 21.21
CA GLU A 124 -9.12 -43.66 21.10
C GLU A 124 -7.80 -44.27 21.56
N LYS A 125 -6.67 -43.59 21.30
CA LYS A 125 -5.35 -44.01 21.79
C LYS A 125 -5.21 -43.86 23.30
N SER A 126 -5.62 -42.71 23.84
CA SER A 126 -5.63 -42.46 25.28
C SER A 126 -6.49 -43.47 26.05
N GLN A 127 -7.69 -43.79 25.58
CA GLN A 127 -8.58 -44.76 26.23
C GLN A 127 -7.99 -46.17 26.26
N LYS A 128 -7.17 -46.53 25.27
CA LYS A 128 -6.46 -47.81 25.21
C LYS A 128 -5.19 -47.84 26.07
N GLY A 129 -4.72 -46.69 26.55
CA GLY A 129 -3.46 -46.57 27.29
C GLY A 129 -2.23 -46.88 26.43
N GLU A 130 -2.34 -46.77 25.11
CA GLU A 130 -1.25 -47.06 24.17
C GLU A 130 -0.48 -45.76 23.83
N PRO A 131 0.86 -45.74 23.96
CA PRO A 131 1.65 -44.64 23.43
C PRO A 131 1.57 -44.61 21.89
N LEU A 132 1.81 -43.44 21.31
CA LEU A 132 1.94 -43.29 19.86
C LEU A 132 3.25 -43.94 19.38
N ASN A 133 3.19 -44.65 18.27
CA ASN A 133 4.40 -45.07 17.55
C ASN A 133 4.82 -43.99 16.52
N GLU A 134 5.97 -44.18 15.87
CA GLU A 134 6.54 -43.19 14.93
C GLU A 134 5.59 -42.84 13.77
N ASP A 135 4.97 -43.84 13.12
CA ASP A 135 4.00 -43.63 12.04
C ASP A 135 2.72 -42.93 12.53
N GLU A 136 2.30 -43.19 13.76
CA GLU A 136 1.13 -42.57 14.40
C GLU A 136 1.40 -41.13 14.85
N GLU A 137 2.63 -40.82 15.28
CA GLU A 137 3.08 -39.43 15.51
C GLU A 137 3.03 -38.64 14.19
N GLU A 138 3.58 -39.18 13.11
CA GLU A 138 3.53 -38.53 11.79
C GLU A 138 2.07 -38.35 11.30
N TYR A 139 1.20 -39.33 11.55
CA TYR A 139 -0.22 -39.23 11.22
C TYR A 139 -0.93 -38.11 11.98
N VAL A 140 -0.64 -37.95 13.28
CA VAL A 140 -1.15 -36.85 14.13
C VAL A 140 -0.71 -35.50 13.58
N ASP A 141 0.55 -35.39 13.19
CA ASP A 141 1.14 -34.16 12.66
C ASP A 141 0.52 -33.77 11.31
N LEU A 142 0.29 -34.74 10.40
CA LEU A 142 -0.38 -34.50 9.13
C LEU A 142 -1.85 -34.07 9.31
N LEU A 143 -2.58 -34.72 10.23
CA LEU A 143 -3.95 -34.33 10.56
C LEU A 143 -4.00 -32.91 11.14
N ASN A 144 -3.04 -32.55 11.99
CA ASN A 144 -2.93 -31.20 12.54
C ASN A 144 -2.69 -30.17 11.43
N ARG A 145 -1.75 -30.42 10.51
CA ARG A 145 -1.48 -29.56 9.35
C ARG A 145 -2.72 -29.38 8.47
N GLN A 146 -3.44 -30.47 8.19
CA GLN A 146 -4.66 -30.42 7.40
C GLN A 146 -5.73 -29.53 8.06
N GLU A 147 -5.97 -29.71 9.35
CA GLU A 147 -6.95 -28.91 10.08
C GLU A 147 -6.59 -27.41 10.08
N VAL A 148 -5.30 -27.09 10.24
CA VAL A 148 -4.79 -25.71 10.16
C VAL A 148 -5.05 -25.13 8.78
N ILE A 149 -4.65 -25.81 7.70
CA ILE A 149 -4.81 -25.32 6.32
C ILE A 149 -6.29 -25.10 5.99
N GLU A 150 -7.19 -26.02 6.35
CA GLU A 150 -8.61 -25.88 6.06
C GLU A 150 -9.25 -24.69 6.78
N ARG A 151 -8.87 -24.45 8.04
CA ARG A 151 -9.30 -23.25 8.79
C ARG A 151 -8.78 -21.97 8.15
N GLN A 152 -7.51 -21.96 7.75
CA GLN A 152 -6.88 -20.82 7.08
C GLN A 152 -7.58 -20.50 5.77
N LEU A 153 -7.78 -21.50 4.89
CA LEU A 153 -8.52 -21.33 3.63
C LEU A 153 -9.88 -20.71 3.83
N LYS A 154 -10.66 -21.21 4.81
CA LYS A 154 -11.99 -20.67 5.11
C LYS A 154 -11.93 -19.20 5.55
N SER A 155 -10.93 -18.84 6.35
CA SER A 155 -10.74 -17.45 6.82
C SER A 155 -10.29 -16.54 5.68
N THR A 156 -9.30 -16.95 4.90
CA THR A 156 -8.75 -16.19 3.77
C THR A 156 -9.80 -15.96 2.69
N ILE A 157 -10.64 -16.95 2.36
CA ILE A 157 -11.75 -16.78 1.41
C ILE A 157 -12.71 -15.67 1.85
N LYS A 158 -13.08 -15.64 3.13
CA LYS A 158 -13.97 -14.58 3.66
C LYS A 158 -13.32 -13.20 3.58
N GLN A 159 -12.04 -13.10 3.94
CA GLN A 159 -11.30 -11.84 3.87
C GLN A 159 -11.21 -11.32 2.43
N ARG A 160 -10.94 -12.21 1.46
CA ARG A 160 -10.95 -11.89 0.03
C ARG A 160 -12.27 -11.27 -0.42
N ASP A 161 -13.37 -11.90 -0.03
CA ASP A 161 -14.69 -11.51 -0.53
C ASP A 161 -15.09 -10.14 0.01
N LEU A 162 -14.82 -9.86 1.30
CA LEU A 162 -15.01 -8.53 1.89
C LEU A 162 -14.15 -7.46 1.20
N LEU A 163 -12.87 -7.78 0.96
CA LEU A 163 -11.95 -6.84 0.33
C LEU A 163 -12.36 -6.49 -1.11
N LYS A 164 -12.94 -7.45 -1.85
CA LYS A 164 -13.50 -7.20 -3.18
C LYS A 164 -14.67 -6.21 -3.15
N GLU A 165 -15.56 -6.31 -2.16
CA GLU A 165 -16.68 -5.38 -2.00
C GLU A 165 -16.18 -3.95 -1.69
N GLU A 166 -15.18 -3.82 -0.82
CA GLU A 166 -14.58 -2.52 -0.47
C GLU A 166 -13.87 -1.86 -1.66
N ILE A 167 -13.09 -2.63 -2.43
CA ILE A 167 -12.42 -2.14 -3.65
C ILE A 167 -13.45 -1.64 -4.67
N GLN A 168 -14.57 -2.35 -4.82
CA GLN A 168 -15.63 -1.93 -5.73
C GLN A 168 -16.23 -0.58 -5.34
N ALA A 169 -16.47 -0.34 -4.04
CA ALA A 169 -16.94 0.96 -3.56
C ALA A 169 -15.91 2.08 -3.82
N LEU A 170 -14.64 1.82 -3.55
CA LEU A 170 -13.56 2.80 -3.78
C LEU A 170 -13.33 3.09 -5.28
N THR A 171 -13.56 2.11 -6.15
CA THR A 171 -13.49 2.30 -7.61
C THR A 171 -14.50 3.36 -8.05
N ILE A 172 -15.74 3.29 -7.55
CA ILE A 172 -16.79 4.25 -7.88
C ILE A 172 -16.42 5.66 -7.40
N ASP A 173 -15.95 5.77 -6.16
CA ASP A 173 -15.50 7.05 -5.59
C ASP A 173 -14.28 7.62 -6.36
N GLY A 174 -13.35 6.77 -6.80
CA GLY A 174 -12.17 7.16 -7.57
C GLY A 174 -12.52 7.69 -8.96
N GLU A 175 -13.47 7.05 -9.65
CA GLU A 175 -13.99 7.54 -10.93
C GLU A 175 -14.70 8.90 -10.78
N LEU A 176 -15.40 9.13 -9.68
CA LEU A 176 -16.04 10.42 -9.38
C LEU A 176 -14.98 11.50 -9.16
N LEU A 177 -13.95 11.23 -8.36
CA LEU A 177 -12.84 12.16 -8.13
C LEU A 177 -12.12 12.52 -9.44
N GLN A 178 -11.84 11.53 -10.30
CA GLN A 178 -11.21 11.79 -11.60
C GLN A 178 -12.08 12.69 -12.49
N LYS A 179 -13.41 12.49 -12.48
CA LYS A 179 -14.33 13.36 -13.21
C LYS A 179 -14.30 14.80 -12.68
N LEU A 180 -14.20 15.00 -11.37
CA LEU A 180 -14.10 16.33 -10.77
C LEU A 180 -12.81 17.05 -11.18
N TYR A 181 -11.67 16.35 -11.18
CA TYR A 181 -10.41 16.91 -11.68
C TYR A 181 -10.51 17.33 -13.15
N ALA A 182 -11.07 16.47 -14.01
CA ALA A 182 -11.25 16.79 -15.42
C ALA A 182 -12.14 18.03 -15.63
N GLN A 183 -13.22 18.16 -14.83
CA GLN A 183 -14.10 19.33 -14.88
C GLN A 183 -13.39 20.61 -14.40
N ARG A 184 -12.55 20.53 -13.36
CA ARG A 184 -11.73 21.65 -12.90
C ARG A 184 -10.76 22.08 -13.99
N ASP A 185 -10.08 21.13 -14.62
CA ASP A 185 -9.07 21.43 -15.64
C ASP A 185 -9.72 22.02 -16.90
N GLU A 186 -10.88 21.50 -17.34
CA GLU A 186 -11.65 22.07 -18.45
C GLU A 186 -12.15 23.49 -18.13
N LEU A 187 -12.61 23.72 -16.89
CA LEU A 187 -13.03 25.03 -16.42
C LEU A 187 -11.86 26.01 -16.47
N LEU A 188 -10.71 25.66 -15.91
CA LEU A 188 -9.52 26.48 -15.99
C LEU A 188 -9.18 26.76 -17.46
N ASP A 189 -9.29 25.76 -18.36
CA ASP A 189 -8.90 25.85 -19.78
C ASP A 189 -9.72 26.91 -20.49
N SER A 190 -11.02 26.87 -20.23
CA SER A 190 -11.96 27.85 -20.76
C SER A 190 -11.66 29.28 -20.30
N ILE A 191 -11.11 29.47 -19.08
CA ILE A 191 -10.83 30.80 -18.50
C ILE A 191 -9.53 31.39 -19.07
N PHE A 192 -8.51 30.56 -19.27
CA PHE A 192 -7.14 31.02 -19.55
C PHE A 192 -6.56 30.57 -20.90
N GLY A 193 -7.18 29.61 -21.60
CA GLY A 193 -6.78 29.18 -22.94
C GLY A 193 -5.56 28.25 -22.99
N GLY A 194 -5.43 27.32 -22.04
CA GLY A 194 -4.51 26.18 -22.14
C GLY A 194 -3.09 26.35 -21.61
N GLN A 195 -2.74 27.52 -21.06
CA GLN A 195 -1.49 27.77 -20.35
C GLN A 195 -1.81 28.61 -19.11
N TYR A 196 -1.95 28.01 -17.93
CA TYR A 196 -2.69 28.69 -16.86
C TYR A 196 -2.00 29.92 -16.27
N GLY A 197 -2.82 30.95 -16.11
CA GLY A 197 -2.73 31.96 -15.07
C GLY A 197 -1.58 32.98 -15.11
N SER A 198 -0.38 32.54 -14.74
CA SER A 198 0.82 33.35 -14.57
C SER A 198 2.05 32.45 -14.44
N GLU A 199 3.26 32.98 -14.63
CA GLU A 199 4.49 32.22 -14.37
C GLU A 199 4.59 31.76 -12.91
N ARG A 200 3.99 32.52 -12.00
CA ARG A 200 3.93 32.19 -10.58
C ARG A 200 3.01 30.99 -10.34
N GLU A 201 1.83 30.98 -10.95
CA GLU A 201 0.89 29.87 -10.85
C GLU A 201 1.49 28.58 -11.39
N ASN A 202 2.09 28.61 -12.59
CA ASN A 202 2.78 27.45 -13.17
C ASN A 202 3.96 26.95 -12.31
N ARG A 203 4.65 27.85 -11.61
CA ARG A 203 5.73 27.47 -10.69
C ARG A 203 5.17 26.79 -9.43
N LEU A 204 4.13 27.38 -8.84
CA LEU A 204 3.45 26.83 -7.67
C LEU A 204 2.85 25.45 -7.96
N GLU A 205 2.27 25.26 -9.15
CA GLU A 205 1.74 23.97 -9.60
C GLU A 205 2.84 22.91 -9.67
N LYS A 206 3.98 23.21 -10.32
CA LYS A 206 5.12 22.28 -10.36
C LYS A 206 5.68 21.94 -8.99
N GLU A 207 5.85 22.94 -8.13
CA GLU A 207 6.32 22.73 -6.76
C GLU A 207 5.34 21.86 -5.98
N TYR A 208 4.03 22.08 -6.14
CA TYR A 208 2.98 21.30 -5.51
C TYR A 208 2.96 19.86 -6.01
N ASP A 209 3.00 19.64 -7.32
CA ASP A 209 3.02 18.29 -7.92
C ASP A 209 4.20 17.46 -7.38
N PHE A 210 5.37 18.07 -7.26
CA PHE A 210 6.54 17.42 -6.68
C PHE A 210 6.37 17.09 -5.19
N LEU A 211 5.84 18.04 -4.40
CA LEU A 211 5.54 17.79 -2.99
C LEU A 211 4.52 16.66 -2.85
N GLN A 212 3.54 16.58 -3.76
CA GLN A 212 2.55 15.51 -3.78
C GLN A 212 3.17 14.16 -4.12
N GLU A 213 4.06 14.09 -5.13
CA GLU A 213 4.77 12.86 -5.46
C GLU A 213 5.63 12.37 -4.27
N ARG A 214 6.38 13.29 -3.64
CA ARG A 214 7.18 12.98 -2.45
C ARG A 214 6.31 12.56 -1.27
N LYS A 215 5.19 13.24 -1.05
CA LYS A 215 4.21 12.91 -0.01
C LYS A 215 3.65 11.51 -0.23
N ASN A 216 3.24 11.18 -1.45
CA ASN A 216 2.72 9.86 -1.80
C ASN A 216 3.74 8.74 -1.48
N HIS A 217 5.03 8.96 -1.74
CA HIS A 217 6.07 7.99 -1.37
C HIS A 217 6.19 7.79 0.14
N ILE A 218 6.18 8.88 0.91
CA ILE A 218 6.27 8.82 2.38
C ILE A 218 4.99 8.21 2.98
N ASP A 219 3.82 8.55 2.44
CA ASP A 219 2.52 7.99 2.81
C ASP A 219 2.51 6.47 2.60
N GLN A 220 2.96 5.99 1.43
CA GLN A 220 3.06 4.55 1.14
C GLN A 220 4.02 3.83 2.10
N ALA A 221 5.16 4.44 2.43
CA ALA A 221 6.11 3.87 3.40
C ALA A 221 5.48 3.83 4.80
N HIS A 222 4.90 4.94 5.27
CA HIS A 222 4.21 5.02 6.55
C HIS A 222 3.11 3.99 6.67
N PHE A 223 2.31 3.85 5.62
CA PHE A 223 1.27 2.86 5.55
C PHE A 223 1.81 1.43 5.76
N LYS A 224 2.77 1.00 4.94
CA LYS A 224 3.33 -0.37 4.98
C LYS A 224 3.92 -0.67 6.36
N TRP A 225 4.68 0.28 6.90
CA TRP A 225 5.28 0.17 8.23
C TRP A 225 4.23 0.14 9.35
N LYS A 226 3.15 0.91 9.23
CA LYS A 226 2.07 0.95 10.22
C LYS A 226 1.29 -0.36 10.24
N GLN A 227 1.00 -0.93 9.06
CA GLN A 227 0.36 -2.24 8.96
C GLN A 227 1.22 -3.35 9.53
N ALA A 228 2.49 -3.42 9.12
CA ALA A 228 3.43 -4.37 9.68
C ALA A 228 3.55 -4.22 11.22
N GLN A 229 3.57 -2.99 11.75
CA GLN A 229 3.55 -2.75 13.20
C GLN A 229 2.29 -3.33 13.86
N ILE A 230 1.10 -3.12 13.29
CA ILE A 230 -0.16 -3.65 13.82
C ILE A 230 -0.11 -5.18 13.86
N MET A 231 0.32 -5.82 12.78
CA MET A 231 0.46 -7.27 12.71
C MET A 231 1.46 -7.79 13.75
N VAL A 232 2.63 -7.16 13.90
CA VAL A 232 3.62 -7.52 14.93
C VAL A 232 3.04 -7.36 16.35
N LYS A 233 2.24 -6.31 16.61
CA LYS A 233 1.55 -6.12 17.89
C LYS A 233 0.57 -7.27 18.18
N GLN A 234 -0.23 -7.66 17.18
CA GLN A 234 -1.16 -8.77 17.29
C GLN A 234 -0.43 -10.10 17.49
N ALA A 235 0.63 -10.36 16.73
CA ALA A 235 1.48 -11.54 16.89
C ALA A 235 2.05 -11.64 18.30
N CYS A 236 2.59 -10.54 18.84
CA CYS A 236 3.13 -10.49 20.19
C CYS A 236 2.06 -10.81 21.26
N ALA A 237 0.84 -10.30 21.09
CA ALA A 237 -0.27 -10.60 22.00
C ALA A 237 -0.70 -12.08 21.94
N GLN A 238 -0.83 -12.62 20.73
CA GLN A 238 -1.18 -14.02 20.49
C GLN A 238 -0.11 -14.98 21.01
N LEU A 239 1.18 -14.67 20.82
CA LEU A 239 2.30 -15.43 21.40
C LEU A 239 2.25 -15.41 22.94
N GLY A 240 1.94 -14.27 23.54
CA GLY A 240 1.77 -14.18 24.99
C GLY A 240 0.66 -15.10 25.51
N LEU A 241 -0.50 -15.09 24.83
CA LEU A 241 -1.63 -15.98 25.16
C LEU A 241 -1.29 -17.45 24.96
N ALA A 242 -0.58 -17.79 23.87
CA ALA A 242 -0.13 -19.14 23.61
C ALA A 242 0.81 -19.65 24.71
N VAL A 243 1.82 -18.86 25.09
CA VAL A 243 2.76 -19.22 26.16
C VAL A 243 2.04 -19.40 27.49
N GLN A 244 1.06 -18.53 27.80
CA GLN A 244 0.26 -18.67 29.01
C GLN A 244 -0.54 -19.98 29.01
N LYS A 245 -1.29 -20.25 27.94
CA LYS A 245 -2.10 -21.48 27.80
C LYS A 245 -1.26 -22.75 27.80
N TRP A 246 -0.07 -22.70 27.19
CA TRP A 246 0.87 -23.81 27.25
C TRP A 246 1.34 -24.09 28.68
N LYS A 247 1.53 -23.06 29.51
CA LYS A 247 1.88 -23.23 30.93
C LYS A 247 0.72 -23.81 31.75
N GLU A 248 -0.51 -23.39 31.48
CA GLU A 248 -1.73 -23.91 32.11
C GLU A 248 -1.90 -25.44 31.88
N LEU A 249 -1.29 -26.00 30.84
CA LEU A 249 -1.32 -27.43 30.56
C LEU A 249 -0.72 -28.29 31.68
N LEU A 250 0.22 -27.74 32.46
CA LEU A 250 0.81 -28.43 33.62
C LEU A 250 -0.17 -28.56 34.79
N GLU A 251 -1.24 -27.77 34.81
CA GLU A 251 -2.27 -27.81 35.85
C GLU A 251 -3.32 -28.90 35.57
N ILE A 252 -3.33 -29.46 34.35
CA ILE A 252 -4.28 -30.49 33.93
C ILE A 252 -3.66 -31.88 34.11
N SER A 253 -4.41 -32.77 34.76
CA SER A 253 -4.05 -34.19 34.94
C SER A 253 -3.70 -34.86 33.60
N GLU A 254 -2.65 -35.68 33.59
CA GLU A 254 -2.22 -36.47 32.42
C GLU A 254 -3.34 -37.41 31.91
N ASN A 255 -4.24 -37.84 32.79
CA ASN A 255 -5.37 -38.71 32.45
C ASN A 255 -6.54 -37.94 31.81
N ASP A 256 -6.58 -36.61 31.91
CA ASP A 256 -7.63 -35.78 31.30
C ASP A 256 -7.21 -35.32 29.90
N MET A 257 -7.14 -36.29 28.99
CA MET A 257 -6.74 -36.02 27.61
C MET A 257 -7.72 -35.14 26.85
N GLU A 258 -8.98 -35.06 27.27
CA GLU A 258 -9.95 -34.15 26.68
C GLU A 258 -9.60 -32.70 26.97
N GLN A 259 -9.41 -32.34 28.24
CA GLN A 259 -9.06 -30.98 28.61
C GLN A 259 -7.68 -30.58 28.07
N ARG A 260 -6.69 -31.50 28.09
CA ARG A 260 -5.35 -31.29 27.52
C ARG A 260 -5.42 -31.00 26.02
N TYR A 261 -6.21 -31.78 25.27
CA TYR A 261 -6.40 -31.57 23.84
C TYR A 261 -6.96 -30.18 23.54
N TYR A 262 -8.00 -29.75 24.25
CA TYR A 262 -8.60 -28.43 23.99
C TYR A 262 -7.62 -27.29 24.28
N LEU A 263 -6.86 -27.37 25.38
CA LEU A 263 -5.88 -26.34 25.72
C LEU A 263 -4.71 -26.31 24.74
N ALA A 264 -4.22 -27.47 24.30
CA ALA A 264 -3.22 -27.57 23.24
C ALA A 264 -3.75 -27.02 21.90
N ALA A 265 -4.99 -27.32 21.54
CA ALA A 265 -5.63 -26.78 20.34
C ALA A 265 -5.82 -25.25 20.42
N GLU A 266 -6.16 -24.69 21.58
CA GLU A 266 -6.22 -23.25 21.79
C GLU A 266 -4.84 -22.59 21.71
N THR A 267 -3.82 -23.22 22.28
CA THR A 267 -2.42 -22.80 22.16
C THR A 267 -2.00 -22.78 20.69
N ARG A 268 -2.23 -23.87 19.96
CA ARG A 268 -1.98 -23.98 18.52
C ARG A 268 -2.62 -22.84 17.75
N ASN A 269 -3.91 -22.57 17.97
CA ASN A 269 -4.63 -21.54 17.22
C ASN A 269 -4.00 -20.16 17.43
N ASN A 270 -3.56 -19.84 18.64
CA ASN A 270 -2.85 -18.59 18.92
C ASN A 270 -1.46 -18.54 18.27
N LEU A 271 -0.69 -19.64 18.30
CA LEU A 271 0.63 -19.71 17.65
C LEU A 271 0.53 -19.59 16.12
N VAL A 272 -0.44 -20.27 15.50
CA VAL A 272 -0.72 -20.17 14.06
C VAL A 272 -1.08 -18.73 13.71
N ALA A 273 -2.00 -18.10 14.45
CA ALA A 273 -2.39 -16.73 14.18
C ALA A 273 -1.21 -15.75 14.35
N ALA A 274 -0.35 -15.98 15.34
CA ALA A 274 0.85 -15.16 15.53
C ALA A 274 1.84 -15.31 14.38
N SER A 275 2.07 -16.53 13.93
CA SER A 275 2.95 -16.81 12.79
C SER A 275 2.43 -16.13 11.52
N GLN A 276 1.13 -16.23 11.23
CA GLN A 276 0.51 -15.54 10.10
C GLN A 276 0.68 -14.02 10.18
N ASN A 277 0.54 -13.46 11.37
CA ASN A 277 0.75 -12.03 11.58
C ASN A 277 2.22 -11.62 11.35
N LEU A 278 3.19 -12.43 11.79
CA LEU A 278 4.60 -12.18 11.52
C LEU A 278 4.92 -12.29 10.02
N GLN A 279 4.41 -13.33 9.34
CA GLN A 279 4.59 -13.52 7.90
C GLN A 279 3.95 -12.39 7.09
N GLY A 280 2.76 -11.94 7.48
CA GLY A 280 2.12 -10.81 6.82
C GLY A 280 2.88 -9.50 7.04
N ALA A 281 3.49 -9.29 8.21
CA ALA A 281 4.36 -8.16 8.45
C ALA A 281 5.59 -8.15 7.51
N HIS A 282 6.21 -9.31 7.28
CA HIS A 282 7.26 -9.47 6.25
C HIS A 282 6.74 -9.13 4.85
N GLY A 283 5.53 -9.60 4.52
CA GLY A 283 4.89 -9.31 3.22
C GLY A 283 4.66 -7.83 2.94
N PHE A 284 4.39 -7.01 3.96
CA PHE A 284 4.27 -5.55 3.81
C PHE A 284 5.61 -4.85 3.57
N LEU A 285 6.71 -5.46 4.01
CA LEU A 285 8.05 -4.87 3.98
C LEU A 285 9.07 -5.81 3.34
N PRO A 286 8.90 -6.21 2.07
CA PRO A 286 9.74 -7.22 1.42
C PRO A 286 11.20 -6.80 1.24
N ASN A 287 11.49 -5.50 1.33
CA ASN A 287 12.84 -4.95 1.19
C ASN A 287 13.54 -4.77 2.55
N ILE A 288 12.88 -5.08 3.66
CA ILE A 288 13.40 -4.89 5.02
C ILE A 288 13.74 -6.25 5.61
N THR A 289 14.99 -6.42 6.03
CA THR A 289 15.37 -7.59 6.83
C THR A 289 15.02 -7.36 8.29
N PHE A 290 14.13 -8.17 8.85
CA PHE A 290 13.75 -8.01 10.26
C PHE A 290 14.89 -8.49 11.18
N PRO A 291 15.31 -7.67 12.16
CA PRO A 291 16.37 -8.07 13.09
C PRO A 291 15.91 -9.10 14.13
N TYR A 292 14.60 -9.25 14.30
CA TYR A 292 13.97 -10.19 15.22
C TYR A 292 12.78 -10.85 14.51
N CYS A 293 12.54 -12.13 14.79
CA CYS A 293 11.52 -12.92 14.08
C CYS A 293 11.74 -12.91 12.57
N ALA A 294 12.99 -13.17 12.16
CA ALA A 294 13.33 -13.40 10.75
C ALA A 294 12.54 -14.60 10.19
N GLU A 295 12.43 -14.70 8.87
CA GLU A 295 11.58 -15.73 8.22
C GLU A 295 11.92 -17.15 8.68
N ASP A 296 13.20 -17.47 8.84
CA ASP A 296 13.68 -18.77 9.32
C ASP A 296 13.30 -19.06 10.79
N GLU A 297 13.24 -18.03 11.63
CA GLU A 297 12.76 -18.14 13.01
C GLU A 297 11.25 -18.39 13.05
N VAL A 298 10.50 -17.74 12.15
CA VAL A 298 9.04 -17.96 12.00
C VAL A 298 8.77 -19.37 11.45
N ASP A 299 9.59 -19.85 10.52
CA ASP A 299 9.53 -21.23 10.03
C ASP A 299 9.82 -22.26 11.13
N THR A 300 10.76 -21.94 12.02
CA THR A 300 11.05 -22.76 13.19
C THR A 300 9.84 -22.84 14.13
N LEU A 301 9.16 -21.71 14.37
CA LEU A 301 7.89 -21.70 15.11
C LEU A 301 6.84 -22.57 14.41
N ASN A 302 6.66 -22.43 13.09
CA ASN A 302 5.69 -23.22 12.31
C ASN A 302 5.94 -24.73 12.42
N LYS A 303 7.21 -25.15 12.40
CA LYS A 303 7.59 -26.55 12.63
C LYS A 303 7.19 -27.00 14.04
N ALA A 304 7.54 -26.23 15.08
CA ALA A 304 7.17 -26.56 16.45
C ALA A 304 5.64 -26.61 16.68
N VAL A 305 4.87 -25.80 15.97
CA VAL A 305 3.39 -25.84 16.02
C VAL A 305 2.81 -27.13 15.43
N THR A 306 3.49 -27.75 14.47
CA THR A 306 3.05 -29.03 13.91
C THR A 306 3.02 -30.11 14.98
N PHE A 307 4.08 -30.18 15.80
CA PHE A 307 4.28 -31.22 16.80
C PHE A 307 3.53 -30.97 18.11
N ILE A 308 2.69 -29.94 18.21
CA ILE A 308 2.10 -29.51 19.48
C ILE A 308 1.35 -30.62 20.25
N PHE A 309 0.69 -31.54 19.55
CA PHE A 309 -0.06 -32.64 20.17
C PHE A 309 0.81 -33.84 20.56
N THR A 310 2.02 -33.97 20.00
CA THR A 310 3.02 -34.94 20.42
C THR A 310 3.91 -34.33 21.51
N ASP A 311 4.20 -33.03 21.44
CA ASP A 311 4.98 -32.29 22.44
C ASP A 311 4.30 -32.23 23.80
N MET A 312 2.96 -32.22 23.84
CA MET A 312 2.21 -32.25 25.10
C MET A 312 2.26 -33.60 25.84
N GLN A 313 2.80 -34.66 25.22
CA GLN A 313 2.75 -36.03 25.77
C GLN A 313 3.87 -36.32 26.77
N THR A 314 5.01 -35.65 26.65
CA THR A 314 6.20 -35.92 27.48
C THR A 314 6.75 -34.62 28.08
N PRO A 315 7.27 -34.65 29.33
CA PRO A 315 7.83 -33.45 29.98
C PRO A 315 8.96 -32.81 29.18
N GLU A 316 9.83 -33.62 28.57
CA GLU A 316 10.99 -33.14 27.82
C GLU A 316 10.58 -32.40 26.54
N ARG A 317 9.64 -32.97 25.76
CA ARG A 317 9.14 -32.31 24.54
C ARG A 317 8.31 -31.08 24.90
N TYR A 318 7.54 -31.14 25.98
CA TYR A 318 6.78 -30.00 26.51
C TYR A 318 7.70 -28.80 26.81
N GLU A 319 8.79 -29.03 27.54
CA GLU A 319 9.75 -27.98 27.90
C GLU A 319 10.47 -27.43 26.67
N HIS A 320 10.82 -28.30 25.73
CA HIS A 320 11.41 -27.89 24.45
C HIS A 320 10.48 -26.96 23.66
N ALA A 321 9.21 -27.34 23.50
CA ALA A 321 8.19 -26.53 22.83
C ALA A 321 7.97 -25.19 23.56
N LEU A 322 7.88 -25.20 24.89
CA LEU A 322 7.74 -23.99 25.70
C LEU A 322 8.89 -23.01 25.48
N ASN A 323 10.13 -23.51 25.43
CA ASN A 323 11.32 -22.70 25.16
C ASN A 323 11.27 -22.05 23.77
N CYS A 324 10.82 -22.79 22.75
CA CYS A 324 10.59 -22.25 21.42
C CYS A 324 9.55 -21.11 21.45
N TYR A 325 8.35 -21.37 21.97
CA TYR A 325 7.25 -20.40 22.01
C TYR A 325 7.62 -19.14 22.81
N HIS A 326 8.27 -19.32 23.96
CA HIS A 326 8.70 -18.23 24.81
C HIS A 326 9.82 -17.39 24.19
N THR A 327 10.76 -18.03 23.50
CA THR A 327 11.83 -17.31 22.78
C THR A 327 11.23 -16.45 21.66
N THR A 328 10.34 -17.00 20.85
CA THR A 328 9.67 -16.25 19.78
C THR A 328 8.81 -15.12 20.34
N TYR A 329 8.12 -15.34 21.46
CA TYR A 329 7.38 -14.30 22.18
C TYR A 329 8.29 -13.13 22.59
N ARG A 330 9.44 -13.38 23.22
CA ARG A 330 10.39 -12.32 23.61
C ARG A 330 10.93 -11.56 22.40
N ARG A 331 11.30 -12.29 21.34
CA ARG A 331 11.82 -11.69 20.10
C ARG A 331 10.75 -10.84 19.39
N SER A 332 9.49 -11.26 19.39
CA SER A 332 8.38 -10.46 18.86
C SER A 332 8.18 -9.14 19.64
N GLY A 333 8.45 -9.15 20.95
CA GLY A 333 8.43 -7.95 21.78
C GLY A 333 9.55 -6.97 21.45
N ALA A 334 10.74 -7.48 21.11
CA ALA A 334 11.86 -6.66 20.63
C ALA A 334 11.55 -6.11 19.23
N LEU A 335 10.99 -6.93 18.33
CA LEU A 335 10.54 -6.50 17.01
C LEU A 335 9.53 -5.34 17.11
N ARG A 336 8.53 -5.47 17.98
CA ARG A 336 7.52 -4.43 18.22
C ARG A 336 8.15 -3.09 18.61
N GLN A 337 9.13 -3.12 19.50
CA GLN A 337 9.85 -1.91 19.94
C GLN A 337 10.65 -1.30 18.80
N TRP A 338 11.31 -2.13 17.99
CA TRP A 338 12.07 -1.67 16.82
C TRP A 338 11.17 -0.99 15.79
N PHE A 339 9.99 -1.56 15.50
CA PHE A 339 8.97 -0.91 14.68
C PHE A 339 8.52 0.45 15.24
N GLU A 340 8.27 0.53 16.55
CA GLU A 340 7.90 1.78 17.22
C GLU A 340 9.00 2.83 17.11
N GLN A 341 10.27 2.44 17.22
CA GLN A 341 11.38 3.35 17.02
C GLN A 341 11.41 3.88 15.58
N VAL A 342 11.43 3.01 14.57
CA VAL A 342 11.52 3.42 13.16
C VAL A 342 10.36 4.35 12.75
N LEU A 343 9.14 4.00 13.15
CA LEU A 343 7.95 4.82 12.87
C LEU A 343 8.05 6.20 13.54
N ASN A 344 8.30 6.25 14.84
CA ASN A 344 8.21 7.50 15.60
C ASN A 344 9.38 8.46 15.33
N THR A 345 10.59 7.95 15.07
CA THR A 345 11.77 8.82 14.94
C THR A 345 12.03 9.28 13.51
N THR A 346 11.57 8.53 12.51
CA THR A 346 11.85 8.81 11.10
C THR A 346 10.57 9.03 10.32
N ILE A 347 9.73 8.00 10.20
CA ILE A 347 8.63 8.01 9.23
C ILE A 347 7.55 9.03 9.60
N SER A 348 7.04 9.00 10.83
CA SER A 348 5.97 9.91 11.26
C SER A 348 6.43 11.37 11.28
N LYS A 349 7.72 11.60 11.53
CA LYS A 349 8.31 12.95 11.48
C LYS A 349 8.37 13.46 10.04
N ASP A 350 8.93 12.68 9.13
CA ASP A 350 9.04 13.05 7.72
C ASP A 350 7.66 13.23 7.07
N LEU A 351 6.67 12.42 7.49
CA LEU A 351 5.28 12.54 7.07
C LEU A 351 4.64 13.86 7.54
N ALA A 352 4.85 14.22 8.80
CA ALA A 352 4.32 15.48 9.33
C ALA A 352 4.93 16.69 8.61
N GLU A 353 6.25 16.66 8.38
CA GLU A 353 6.96 17.73 7.66
C GLU A 353 6.44 17.89 6.21
N ILE A 354 6.33 16.79 5.44
CA ILE A 354 5.89 16.88 4.04
C ILE A 354 4.40 17.23 3.91
N THR A 355 3.57 16.80 4.87
CA THR A 355 2.14 17.12 4.88
C THR A 355 1.93 18.61 5.08
N GLU A 356 2.66 19.23 6.02
CA GLU A 356 2.59 20.67 6.25
C GLU A 356 3.13 21.47 5.04
N GLU A 357 4.26 21.04 4.47
CA GLU A 357 4.81 21.65 3.24
C GLU A 357 3.82 21.59 2.07
N SER A 358 3.20 20.42 1.83
CA SER A 358 2.22 20.23 0.76
C SER A 358 0.98 21.07 0.98
N LYS A 359 0.45 21.11 2.22
CA LYS A 359 -0.71 21.93 2.60
C LYS A 359 -0.46 23.42 2.34
N ALA A 360 0.68 23.94 2.79
CA ALA A 360 1.05 25.33 2.58
C ALA A 360 1.14 25.66 1.08
N LYS A 361 1.75 24.77 0.29
CA LYS A 361 1.90 24.98 -1.16
C LYS A 361 0.56 24.90 -1.91
N ALA A 362 -0.33 23.98 -1.53
CA ALA A 362 -1.68 23.88 -2.06
C ALA A 362 -2.46 25.18 -1.82
N GLN A 363 -2.34 25.76 -0.62
CA GLN A 363 -3.01 26.99 -0.25
C GLN A 363 -2.46 28.19 -1.05
N GLU A 364 -1.15 28.29 -1.23
CA GLU A 364 -0.52 29.31 -2.09
C GLU A 364 -1.04 29.23 -3.54
N LEU A 365 -1.08 28.02 -4.11
CA LEU A 365 -1.57 27.78 -5.48
C LEU A 365 -3.03 28.17 -5.62
N ARG A 366 -3.89 27.76 -4.68
CA ARG A 366 -5.32 28.10 -4.66
C ARG A 366 -5.54 29.62 -4.58
N GLN A 367 -4.82 30.30 -3.70
CA GLN A 367 -4.90 31.76 -3.55
C GLN A 367 -4.51 32.48 -4.85
N GLU A 368 -3.45 32.04 -5.52
CA GLU A 368 -3.03 32.60 -6.81
C GLU A 368 -4.08 32.35 -7.89
N ARG A 369 -4.66 31.13 -7.98
CA ARG A 369 -5.74 30.81 -8.93
C ARG A 369 -6.98 31.69 -8.71
N ILE A 370 -7.44 31.82 -7.47
CA ILE A 370 -8.57 32.71 -7.11
C ILE A 370 -8.25 34.16 -7.50
N HIS A 371 -7.03 34.63 -7.20
CA HIS A 371 -6.60 35.98 -7.56
C HIS A 371 -6.67 36.22 -9.08
N LEU A 372 -6.17 35.27 -9.87
CA LEU A 372 -6.16 35.35 -11.33
C LEU A 372 -7.57 35.29 -11.93
N ILE A 373 -8.43 34.43 -11.41
CA ILE A 373 -9.85 34.35 -11.83
C ILE A 373 -10.56 35.67 -11.52
N LYS A 374 -10.38 36.24 -10.32
CA LYS A 374 -10.94 37.56 -9.95
C LYS A 374 -10.47 38.66 -10.91
N GLN A 375 -9.17 38.70 -11.23
CA GLN A 375 -8.64 39.66 -12.20
C GLN A 375 -9.27 39.48 -13.58
N LYS A 376 -9.46 38.24 -14.04
CA LYS A 376 -10.04 37.94 -15.35
C LYS A 376 -11.52 38.32 -15.41
N VAL A 377 -12.30 38.01 -14.38
CA VAL A 377 -13.71 38.40 -14.25
C VAL A 377 -13.84 39.91 -14.23
N LYS A 378 -13.02 40.63 -13.47
CA LYS A 378 -13.01 42.11 -13.45
C LYS A 378 -12.68 42.71 -14.82
N LYS A 379 -11.70 42.16 -15.54
CA LYS A 379 -11.31 42.63 -16.89
C LYS A 379 -12.45 42.48 -17.91
N ILE A 380 -13.28 41.46 -17.79
CA ILE A 380 -14.34 41.14 -18.77
C ILE A 380 -15.68 41.81 -18.38
N THR A 381 -16.04 41.74 -17.10
CA THR A 381 -17.37 42.16 -16.61
C THR A 381 -17.38 43.57 -16.02
N GLY A 382 -16.20 44.13 -15.69
CA GLY A 382 -16.07 45.42 -15.01
C GLY A 382 -16.49 45.43 -13.53
N LYS A 383 -16.98 44.30 -13.00
CA LYS A 383 -17.41 44.18 -11.60
C LYS A 383 -16.31 43.55 -10.75
N ASP A 384 -16.10 44.11 -9.56
CA ASP A 384 -15.30 43.43 -8.54
C ASP A 384 -16.14 42.33 -7.89
N VAL A 385 -15.52 41.17 -7.72
CA VAL A 385 -16.14 40.05 -7.01
C VAL A 385 -15.37 39.86 -5.71
N ASP A 386 -16.01 40.23 -4.61
CA ASP A 386 -15.46 40.00 -3.28
C ASP A 386 -15.84 38.59 -2.83
N PHE A 387 -14.82 37.77 -2.60
CA PHE A 387 -14.96 36.38 -2.13
C PHE A 387 -13.88 36.15 -1.10
N ASP A 388 -14.27 35.69 0.08
CA ASP A 388 -13.32 35.34 1.13
C ASP A 388 -12.74 33.95 0.86
N ALA A 389 -11.49 33.92 0.40
CA ALA A 389 -10.76 32.67 0.15
C ALA A 389 -10.57 31.84 1.44
N ARG A 390 -10.69 32.46 2.62
CA ARG A 390 -10.58 31.78 3.93
C ARG A 390 -11.81 30.94 4.29
N SER A 391 -12.93 31.12 3.61
CA SER A 391 -14.16 30.34 3.82
C SER A 391 -14.03 28.86 3.42
N LEU A 392 -12.97 28.49 2.69
CA LEU A 392 -12.68 27.10 2.31
C LEU A 392 -11.77 26.39 3.31
N ASP A 393 -11.10 27.14 4.18
CA ASP A 393 -10.17 26.61 5.17
C ASP A 393 -10.93 26.44 6.49
N THR A 394 -11.84 25.46 6.56
CA THR A 394 -12.34 25.01 7.87
C THR A 394 -11.20 24.24 8.55
N GLU A 395 -10.27 24.96 9.19
CA GLU A 395 -9.12 24.41 9.94
C GLU A 395 -9.55 23.35 10.98
N ALA A 396 -10.79 23.45 11.48
CA ALA A 396 -11.38 22.51 12.43
C ALA A 396 -11.80 21.16 11.82
N GLU A 397 -12.03 21.08 10.51
CA GLU A 397 -12.35 19.84 9.79
C GLU A 397 -11.10 19.16 9.22
N ASP A 398 -10.03 19.91 8.95
CA ASP A 398 -8.74 19.38 8.49
C ASP A 398 -8.03 18.53 9.56
N LEU A 399 -8.04 18.98 10.81
CA LEU A 399 -7.50 18.19 11.94
C LEU A 399 -8.29 16.88 12.13
N ALA A 400 -9.58 16.88 11.84
CA ALA A 400 -10.44 15.70 11.94
C ALA A 400 -10.26 14.73 10.75
N ALA A 401 -9.84 15.21 9.58
CA ALA A 401 -9.51 14.39 8.41
C ALA A 401 -8.17 13.67 8.60
N ASP A 402 -7.13 14.36 9.07
CA ASP A 402 -5.84 13.74 9.40
C ASP A 402 -5.96 12.76 10.59
N GLU A 403 -6.81 13.08 11.56
CA GLU A 403 -7.17 12.14 12.63
C GLU A 403 -8.06 11.00 12.09
N GLN A 404 -8.88 11.21 11.06
CA GLN A 404 -9.62 10.15 10.36
C GLN A 404 -8.71 9.26 9.53
N VAL A 405 -7.61 9.77 8.97
CA VAL A 405 -6.56 8.98 8.29
C VAL A 405 -5.84 8.12 9.32
N ALA A 406 -5.42 8.73 10.43
CA ALA A 406 -4.86 8.00 11.56
C ALA A 406 -5.86 6.96 12.11
N LYS A 407 -7.16 7.32 12.18
CA LYS A 407 -8.24 6.44 12.61
C LYS A 407 -8.71 5.45 11.55
N LEU A 408 -8.45 5.65 10.26
CA LEU A 408 -8.76 4.72 9.16
C LEU A 408 -7.76 3.58 9.18
N PHE A 409 -6.48 3.93 9.38
CA PHE A 409 -5.43 2.97 9.70
C PHE A 409 -5.63 2.30 11.08
N GLU A 410 -6.37 2.92 11.99
CA GLU A 410 -6.86 2.27 13.21
C GLU A 410 -8.27 1.65 13.08
N ALA A 411 -9.07 1.85 12.02
CA ALA A 411 -10.46 1.39 11.92
C ALA A 411 -10.54 -0.03 11.36
N GLU A 412 -9.49 -0.48 10.68
CA GLU A 412 -9.18 -1.90 10.47
C GLU A 412 -9.17 -2.68 11.81
N ARG A 413 -9.05 -1.98 12.95
CA ARG A 413 -9.14 -2.53 14.32
C ARG A 413 -10.57 -2.79 14.80
N LEU A 414 -11.63 -2.26 14.17
CA LEU A 414 -12.99 -2.26 14.75
C LEU A 414 -14.11 -2.82 13.88
N GLU A 415 -13.99 -2.86 12.54
CA GLU A 415 -14.94 -3.59 11.70
C GLU A 415 -14.64 -5.11 11.65
N GLY A 416 -13.46 -5.50 12.10
CA GLY A 416 -13.15 -6.85 12.58
C GLY A 416 -13.67 -7.14 13.99
N LYS A 417 -14.80 -6.55 14.43
CA LYS A 417 -15.48 -7.02 15.65
C LYS A 417 -15.88 -8.48 15.46
N SER A 418 -15.09 -9.36 16.05
CA SER A 418 -15.47 -10.73 16.42
C SER A 418 -15.69 -11.70 15.26
N GLN A 419 -14.70 -11.93 14.41
CA GLN A 419 -14.59 -13.23 13.69
C GLN A 419 -13.25 -13.96 13.87
N ASN A 420 -12.45 -13.59 14.88
CA ASN A 420 -11.75 -14.62 15.64
C ASN A 420 -12.76 -15.17 16.65
N PHE A 421 -13.44 -16.26 16.29
CA PHE A 421 -13.94 -17.16 17.32
C PHE A 421 -12.76 -17.47 18.25
N LEU A 422 -12.99 -17.40 19.56
CA LEU A 422 -12.02 -17.38 20.67
C LEU A 422 -11.67 -16.00 21.23
N THR A 423 -12.68 -15.24 21.67
CA THR A 423 -12.49 -14.30 22.79
C THR A 423 -13.39 -14.72 23.96
N ALA A 424 -12.86 -15.64 24.77
CA ALA A 424 -13.25 -15.67 26.18
C ALA A 424 -12.51 -14.51 26.86
N ASN A 425 -13.22 -13.76 27.71
CA ASN A 425 -12.66 -12.75 28.59
C ASN A 425 -11.41 -13.31 29.30
N SER A 426 -10.22 -12.88 28.88
CA SER A 426 -8.98 -13.12 29.58
C SER A 426 -8.17 -11.83 29.48
N THR A 427 -7.83 -11.27 30.63
CA THR A 427 -6.81 -10.25 30.79
C THR A 427 -5.62 -10.59 29.92
N LEU A 428 -5.31 -9.71 28.94
CA LEU A 428 -4.17 -9.90 28.06
C LEU A 428 -2.91 -10.13 28.91
N PRO A 429 -2.10 -11.16 28.62
CA PRO A 429 -0.87 -11.40 29.35
C PRO A 429 0.04 -10.18 29.24
N PRO A 430 0.81 -9.86 30.30
CA PRO A 430 1.71 -8.70 30.31
C PRO A 430 2.69 -8.81 29.15
N ALA A 431 2.96 -7.72 28.44
CA ALA A 431 3.89 -7.70 27.31
C ALA A 431 5.31 -8.16 27.72
N PRO A 432 6.14 -8.67 26.78
CA PRO A 432 7.52 -9.05 27.08
C PRO A 432 8.27 -7.88 27.72
N THR A 433 9.19 -8.19 28.64
CA THR A 433 10.06 -7.17 29.23
C THR A 433 10.76 -6.37 28.11
N PRO A 434 10.63 -5.04 28.09
CA PRO A 434 11.25 -4.21 27.07
C PRO A 434 12.76 -4.39 27.01
N VAL A 435 13.31 -4.28 25.80
CA VAL A 435 14.76 -4.30 25.58
C VAL A 435 15.25 -2.84 25.72
N PRO A 436 16.36 -2.58 26.40
CA PRO A 436 16.94 -1.24 26.44
C PRO A 436 17.20 -0.71 25.02
N VAL A 437 16.95 0.58 24.78
CA VAL A 437 17.12 1.18 23.44
C VAL A 437 18.56 1.04 22.91
N SER A 438 19.56 1.00 23.80
CA SER A 438 20.97 0.75 23.45
C SER A 438 21.23 -0.65 22.89
N ASP A 439 20.39 -1.61 23.25
CA ASP A 439 20.56 -3.03 22.94
C ASP A 439 19.61 -3.46 21.79
N LEU A 440 18.80 -2.52 21.29
CA LEU A 440 17.95 -2.72 20.13
C LEU A 440 18.79 -2.68 18.85
N ALA A 441 18.39 -3.48 17.87
CA ALA A 441 19.03 -3.50 16.56
C ALA A 441 19.03 -2.09 15.91
N PRO A 442 20.04 -1.78 15.08
CA PRO A 442 20.10 -0.49 14.39
C PRO A 442 18.87 -0.30 13.50
N MET A 443 18.54 0.97 13.26
CA MET A 443 17.47 1.32 12.33
C MET A 443 17.88 1.01 10.88
N PRO A 444 16.92 0.66 10.01
CA PRO A 444 17.18 0.61 8.58
C PRO A 444 17.56 1.98 8.05
N THR A 445 18.24 1.98 6.91
CA THR A 445 18.59 3.19 6.18
C THR A 445 17.36 3.88 5.58
N ASN A 446 17.46 5.18 5.28
CA ASN A 446 16.37 5.90 4.61
C ASN A 446 16.05 5.31 3.23
N GLU A 447 17.04 4.76 2.53
CA GLU A 447 16.82 4.10 1.23
C GLU A 447 16.03 2.79 1.39
N GLU A 448 16.25 2.03 2.46
CA GLU A 448 15.45 0.85 2.77
C GLU A 448 14.01 1.22 3.17
N ILE A 449 13.84 2.30 3.94
CA ILE A 449 12.53 2.74 4.44
C ILE A 449 11.68 3.37 3.33
N PHE A 450 12.25 4.30 2.55
CA PHE A 450 11.52 5.14 1.58
C PHE A 450 11.84 4.82 0.12
N GLY A 451 12.80 3.93 -0.15
CA GLY A 451 13.32 3.70 -1.49
C GLY A 451 14.17 4.88 -1.99
N LYS A 452 14.14 5.11 -3.30
CA LYS A 452 14.99 6.08 -4.01
C LYS A 452 14.48 7.53 -3.94
N ILE A 453 13.96 7.94 -2.77
CA ILE A 453 13.39 9.28 -2.58
C ILE A 453 14.41 10.40 -2.78
N ASP A 454 15.68 10.15 -2.47
CA ASP A 454 16.76 11.11 -2.69
C ASP A 454 17.15 11.25 -4.17
N GLU A 455 17.00 10.19 -4.97
CA GLU A 455 17.14 10.30 -6.43
C GLU A 455 16.02 11.17 -7.01
N LEU A 456 14.79 11.02 -6.50
CA LEU A 456 13.65 11.83 -6.92
C LEU A 456 13.87 13.32 -6.61
N ARG A 457 14.35 13.64 -5.40
CA ARG A 457 14.73 15.01 -5.04
C ARG A 457 15.77 15.61 -5.99
N LYS A 458 16.79 14.83 -6.36
CA LYS A 458 17.83 15.27 -7.29
C LYS A 458 17.28 15.52 -8.70
N LYS A 459 16.44 14.63 -9.22
CA LYS A 459 15.80 14.81 -10.54
C LYS A 459 14.97 16.08 -10.58
N HIS A 460 14.13 16.30 -9.58
CA HIS A 460 13.31 17.50 -9.51
C HIS A 460 14.12 18.79 -9.41
N ALA A 461 15.21 18.79 -8.64
CA ALA A 461 16.10 19.96 -8.57
C ALA A 461 16.65 20.35 -9.95
N VAL A 462 16.93 19.37 -10.82
CA VAL A 462 17.35 19.60 -12.21
C VAL A 462 16.18 20.13 -13.05
N GLU A 463 15.00 19.52 -12.96
CA GLU A 463 13.81 19.94 -13.72
C GLU A 463 13.36 21.36 -13.39
N MET A 464 13.42 21.76 -12.11
CA MET A 464 13.15 23.14 -11.69
C MET A 464 14.17 24.12 -12.25
N ALA A 465 15.47 23.76 -12.22
CA ALA A 465 16.51 24.60 -12.82
C ALA A 465 16.32 24.77 -14.33
N ASP A 466 15.96 23.70 -15.04
CA ASP A 466 15.67 23.74 -16.48
C ASP A 466 14.41 24.55 -16.79
N PHE A 467 13.39 24.45 -15.94
CA PHE A 467 12.19 25.28 -16.05
C PHE A 467 12.49 26.77 -15.87
N GLU A 468 13.27 27.13 -14.85
CA GLU A 468 13.70 28.52 -14.65
C GLU A 468 14.54 29.04 -15.82
N LYS A 469 15.40 28.19 -16.37
CA LYS A 469 16.19 28.51 -17.57
C LYS A 469 15.30 28.70 -18.81
N ALA A 470 14.29 27.85 -19.01
CA ALA A 470 13.34 28.00 -20.11
C ALA A 470 12.49 29.27 -19.95
N GLN A 471 12.07 29.60 -18.74
CA GLN A 471 11.34 30.84 -18.45
C GLN A 471 12.19 32.08 -18.73
N THR A 472 13.44 32.12 -18.26
CA THR A 472 14.36 33.25 -18.50
C THR A 472 14.63 33.43 -19.99
N MET A 473 14.82 32.35 -20.76
CA MET A 473 14.95 32.42 -22.22
C MET A 473 13.67 32.93 -22.90
N ASN A 474 12.48 32.52 -22.47
CA ASN A 474 11.21 33.01 -23.01
C ASN A 474 10.98 34.49 -22.70
N LYS A 475 11.32 34.96 -21.49
CA LYS A 475 11.33 36.39 -21.14
C LYS A 475 12.29 37.17 -22.02
N ALA A 476 13.51 36.68 -22.20
CA ALA A 476 14.52 37.30 -23.06
C ALA A 476 14.04 37.40 -24.51
N ARG A 477 13.43 36.33 -25.05
CA ARG A 477 12.86 36.33 -26.42
C ARG A 477 11.70 37.32 -26.56
N THR A 478 10.83 37.42 -25.57
CA THR A 478 9.67 38.32 -25.59
C THR A 478 10.10 39.79 -25.48
N THR A 479 11.04 40.09 -24.58
CA THR A 479 11.61 41.43 -24.42
C THR A 479 12.41 41.87 -25.65
N GLN A 480 13.21 40.97 -26.25
CA GLN A 480 13.89 41.23 -27.51
C GLN A 480 12.89 41.54 -28.64
N GLY A 481 11.85 40.72 -28.80
CA GLY A 481 10.80 40.97 -29.80
C GLY A 481 10.03 42.28 -29.57
N LEU A 482 9.83 42.69 -28.32
CA LEU A 482 9.25 44.00 -27.97
C LEU A 482 10.20 45.15 -28.32
N GLN A 483 11.49 44.99 -28.01
CA GLN A 483 12.53 45.98 -28.28
C GLN A 483 12.72 46.19 -29.79
N GLU A 484 12.70 45.12 -30.58
CA GLU A 484 12.72 45.17 -32.05
C GLU A 484 11.48 45.90 -32.61
N LYS A 485 10.28 45.61 -32.09
CA LYS A 485 9.04 46.33 -32.48
C LYS A 485 9.08 47.82 -32.11
N LEU A 486 9.63 48.16 -30.94
CA LEU A 486 9.80 49.55 -30.51
C LEU A 486 10.85 50.28 -31.37
N GLN A 487 11.94 49.61 -31.72
CA GLN A 487 12.99 50.16 -32.58
C GLN A 487 12.48 50.39 -34.02
N ALA A 488 11.70 49.45 -34.57
CA ALA A 488 11.02 49.61 -35.85
C ALA A 488 10.05 50.80 -35.84
N ARG A 489 9.27 50.98 -34.76
CA ARG A 489 8.39 52.16 -34.57
C ARG A 489 9.18 53.47 -34.51
N ARG A 490 10.31 53.51 -33.80
CA ARG A 490 11.20 54.69 -33.71
C ARG A 490 11.81 55.02 -35.08
N SER A 491 12.30 54.02 -35.80
CA SER A 491 12.83 54.18 -37.16
C SER A 491 11.76 54.71 -38.13
N ARG A 492 10.52 54.21 -38.04
CA ARG A 492 9.41 54.68 -38.89
C ARG A 492 9.02 56.13 -38.60
N ARG A 493 8.95 56.54 -37.33
CA ARG A 493 8.71 57.95 -36.95
C ARG A 493 9.82 58.89 -37.43
N SER A 494 11.08 58.48 -37.27
CA SER A 494 12.22 59.27 -37.73
C SER A 494 12.22 59.47 -39.24
N ARG A 495 11.83 58.45 -40.02
CA ARG A 495 11.67 58.59 -41.48
C ARG A 495 10.54 59.56 -41.86
N MET A 496 9.41 59.51 -41.17
CA MET A 496 8.31 60.45 -41.44
C MET A 496 8.68 61.89 -41.08
N GLN A 497 9.34 62.12 -39.93
CA GLN A 497 9.80 63.46 -39.56
C GLN A 497 10.86 64.03 -40.51
N ASN A 498 11.76 63.19 -41.02
CA ASN A 498 12.72 63.63 -42.03
C ASN A 498 12.04 63.98 -43.35
N HIS A 499 11.01 63.20 -43.74
CA HIS A 499 10.22 63.48 -44.93
C HIS A 499 9.38 64.75 -44.79
N GLU A 500 8.77 65.01 -43.63
CA GLU A 500 8.07 66.26 -43.32
C GLU A 500 9.02 67.46 -43.40
N ARG A 501 10.23 67.36 -42.84
CA ARG A 501 11.24 68.42 -42.94
C ARG A 501 11.71 68.68 -44.37
N GLU A 502 11.86 67.63 -45.19
CA GLU A 502 12.17 67.79 -46.61
C GLU A 502 11.04 68.48 -47.37
N ILE A 503 9.77 68.13 -47.08
CA ILE A 503 8.61 68.78 -47.70
C ILE A 503 8.51 70.25 -47.25
N GLU A 504 8.70 70.55 -45.97
CA GLU A 504 8.73 71.93 -45.46
C GLU A 504 9.86 72.75 -46.09
N ALA A 505 11.05 72.16 -46.26
CA ALA A 505 12.18 72.82 -46.92
C ALA A 505 11.94 73.07 -48.42
N LEU A 506 11.18 72.20 -49.08
CA LEU A 506 10.78 72.36 -50.49
C LEU A 506 9.62 73.33 -50.68
N GLN A 507 8.82 73.60 -49.65
CA GLN A 507 7.73 74.58 -49.68
C GLN A 507 8.15 75.99 -49.25
N SER A 508 9.34 76.13 -48.65
CA SER A 508 9.91 77.40 -48.18
C SER A 508 11.04 77.94 -49.08
N ALA A 509 11.30 77.29 -50.21
CA ALA A 509 12.13 77.75 -51.33
C ALA A 509 11.24 78.12 -52.52
#